data_AF-G8S261-F1
#
_entry.id   AF-G8S261-F1
#
_cell.length_a   1.000
_cell.length_b   1.000
_cell.length_c   1.000
_cell.angle_alpha   90.00
_cell.angle_beta   90.00
_cell.angle_gamma   90.00
#
_symmetry.space_group_name_H-M   'P 1'
#
loop_
_entity.id
_entity.type
_entity.pdbx_description
1 polymer ?
#
loop_
_entity_poly.entity_id
_entity_poly.type
_entity_poly.pdbx_seq_one_letter_code
_entity_poly.pdbx_strand_id
1 'polypeptide(L)'
;MGYTGVIVVGRSARLLVHEEGMDDFGYQHRYVRPLGDGWQLVETGGHLETLELREPCRRLAMSTGRPVLAAQVFDSDRALLCTAVGHTTGLVTCRYDVLAACGDEDGARTPPGATGRPVGDVVSGLLAWSAAAGLPADPAAVRTVVTGDQLADDAVFALVGALGVAGIGRTLPRAFPVESWPFSPLSTLAYLARMSALGRARAGEAEPMASWE
;
A
#
# COMPACT_ATOMS: atom_id res chain seq x y z
N MET A 1 7.88 7.82 -16.34
CA MET A 1 7.89 6.76 -15.31
C MET A 1 6.76 7.06 -14.36
N GLY A 2 5.70 6.26 -14.42
CA GLY A 2 4.57 6.32 -13.53
C GLY A 2 4.82 5.57 -12.22
N TYR A 3 3.82 5.58 -11.36
CA TYR A 3 3.82 4.87 -10.09
C TYR A 3 3.53 3.38 -10.30
N THR A 4 4.40 2.53 -9.75
CA THR A 4 4.14 1.08 -9.64
C THR A 4 4.29 0.67 -8.17
N GLY A 5 3.24 0.07 -7.63
CA GLY A 5 3.17 -0.27 -6.21
C GLY A 5 1.76 -0.60 -5.74
N VAL A 6 1.59 -0.72 -4.43
CA VAL A 6 0.27 -0.94 -3.81
C VAL A 6 -0.09 0.23 -2.91
N ILE A 7 -1.33 0.70 -3.02
CA ILE A 7 -1.92 1.68 -2.12
C ILE A 7 -2.92 0.93 -1.24
N VAL A 8 -2.72 0.95 0.07
CA VAL A 8 -3.59 0.30 1.06
C VAL A 8 -4.21 1.35 1.96
N VAL A 9 -5.52 1.28 2.14
CA VAL A 9 -6.30 2.16 3.01
C VAL A 9 -7.00 1.32 4.05
N GLY A 10 -6.77 1.66 5.32
CA GLY A 10 -7.32 0.95 6.45
C GLY A 10 -7.38 1.81 7.69
N ARG A 11 -8.18 1.39 8.67
CA ARG A 11 -8.29 2.04 9.98
C ARG A 11 -7.59 1.19 11.02
N SER A 12 -6.68 1.82 11.79
CA SER A 12 -5.99 1.16 12.89
C SER A 12 -5.78 2.13 14.06
N ALA A 13 -5.70 1.59 15.27
CA ALA A 13 -5.30 2.32 16.48
C ALA A 13 -3.79 2.57 16.57
N ARG A 14 -2.98 1.87 15.75
CA ARG A 14 -1.53 2.02 15.61
C ARG A 14 -1.18 2.35 14.15
N LEU A 15 0.10 2.48 13.82
CA LEU A 15 0.50 2.67 12.43
C LEU A 15 0.07 1.45 11.60
N LEU A 16 -0.61 1.69 10.47
CA LEU A 16 -1.17 0.62 9.64
C LEU A 16 -0.08 -0.35 9.19
N VAL A 17 1.12 0.15 8.87
CA VAL A 17 2.31 -0.64 8.49
C VAL A 17 2.81 -1.63 9.56
N HIS A 18 2.29 -1.58 10.79
CA HIS A 18 2.62 -2.54 11.85
C HIS A 18 1.49 -3.54 12.09
N GLU A 19 0.41 -3.46 11.32
CA GLU A 19 -0.67 -4.45 11.36
C GLU A 19 -0.25 -5.77 10.73
N GLU A 20 -0.79 -6.85 11.29
CA GLU A 20 -0.61 -8.18 10.72
C GLU A 20 -1.25 -8.24 9.32
N GLY A 21 -0.54 -8.81 8.35
CA GLY A 21 -0.96 -8.89 6.95
C GLY A 21 -0.53 -7.70 6.08
N MET A 22 0.07 -6.64 6.63
CA MET A 22 0.58 -5.56 5.77
C MET A 22 1.77 -5.98 4.92
N ASP A 23 2.60 -6.90 5.40
CA ASP A 23 3.77 -7.41 4.68
C ASP A 23 3.40 -8.14 3.37
N ASP A 24 2.12 -8.51 3.22
CA ASP A 24 1.58 -9.15 2.02
C ASP A 24 1.34 -8.17 0.86
N PHE A 25 1.35 -6.85 1.11
CA PHE A 25 1.11 -5.82 0.10
C PHE A 25 2.41 -5.24 -0.51
N GLY A 26 3.54 -5.85 -0.21
CA GLY A 26 4.84 -5.54 -0.80
C GLY A 26 5.91 -5.30 0.26
N TYR A 27 7.17 -5.34 -0.15
CA TYR A 27 8.31 -5.33 0.77
C TYR A 27 8.85 -3.92 1.05
N GLN A 28 8.41 -2.88 0.32
CA GLN A 28 8.90 -1.50 0.49
C GLN A 28 7.76 -0.53 0.85
N HIS A 29 7.25 -0.50 2.07
CA HIS A 29 6.28 0.58 2.40
C HIS A 29 6.99 1.94 2.38
N ARG A 30 6.64 2.79 1.40
CA ARG A 30 7.25 4.09 1.13
C ARG A 30 6.69 5.16 2.02
N TYR A 31 5.37 5.31 2.01
CA TYR A 31 4.69 6.43 2.63
C TYR A 31 3.54 5.96 3.49
N VAL A 32 3.36 6.61 4.63
CA VAL A 32 2.17 6.49 5.48
C VAL A 32 1.58 7.89 5.62
N ARG A 33 0.31 8.05 5.27
CA ARG A 33 -0.41 9.32 5.32
C ARG A 33 -1.65 9.15 6.21
N PRO A 34 -1.84 9.98 7.25
CA PRO A 34 -3.05 9.96 8.03
C PRO A 34 -4.19 10.52 7.19
N LEU A 35 -5.36 9.91 7.32
CA LEU A 35 -6.57 10.26 6.60
C LEU A 35 -7.67 10.86 7.50
N GLY A 36 -7.41 10.91 8.81
CA GLY A 36 -8.38 11.33 9.84
C GLY A 36 -9.04 10.14 10.55
N ASP A 37 -9.48 10.32 11.79
CA ASP A 37 -10.25 9.33 12.58
C ASP A 37 -9.63 7.91 12.70
N GLY A 38 -8.29 7.84 12.62
CA GLY A 38 -7.52 6.61 12.66
C GLY A 38 -7.37 5.90 11.30
N TRP A 39 -7.96 6.45 10.24
CA TRP A 39 -7.71 6.02 8.87
C TRP A 39 -6.30 6.41 8.44
N GLN A 40 -5.67 5.52 7.69
CA GLN A 40 -4.33 5.70 7.16
C GLN A 40 -4.29 5.15 5.72
N LEU A 41 -3.46 5.79 4.91
CA LEU A 41 -3.07 5.35 3.59
C LEU A 41 -1.61 4.95 3.64
N VAL A 42 -1.30 3.76 3.12
CA VAL A 42 0.05 3.24 2.97
C VAL A 42 0.33 3.05 1.49
N GLU A 43 1.42 3.62 1.01
CA GLU A 43 1.96 3.34 -0.33
C GLU A 43 3.13 2.38 -0.19
N THR A 44 3.16 1.34 -1.00
CA THR A 44 4.28 0.41 -1.13
C THR A 44 4.96 0.61 -2.48
N GLY A 45 6.27 0.44 -2.51
CA GLY A 45 7.05 0.38 -3.74
C GLY A 45 7.31 -1.07 -4.14
N GLY A 46 7.54 -1.25 -5.44
CA GLY A 46 7.88 -2.55 -6.02
C GLY A 46 6.67 -3.30 -6.57
N HIS A 47 6.97 -4.27 -7.42
CA HIS A 47 5.96 -5.16 -8.00
C HIS A 47 5.71 -6.32 -7.03
N LEU A 48 4.46 -6.59 -6.67
CA LEU A 48 4.10 -7.90 -6.13
C LEU A 48 4.23 -8.91 -7.26
N GLU A 49 5.00 -9.99 -7.06
CA GLU A 49 5.09 -11.08 -8.03
C GLU A 49 3.72 -11.71 -8.35
N THR A 50 2.75 -11.53 -7.44
CA THR A 50 1.39 -12.04 -7.55
C THR A 50 0.37 -10.90 -7.59
N LEU A 51 -0.55 -10.94 -8.58
CA LEU A 51 -1.65 -9.99 -8.79
C LEU A 51 -2.87 -10.24 -7.87
N GLU A 52 -2.67 -10.93 -6.75
CA GLU A 52 -3.73 -11.40 -5.86
C GLU A 52 -3.85 -10.44 -4.65
N LEU A 53 -4.95 -9.69 -4.58
CA LEU A 53 -5.20 -8.73 -3.50
C LEU A 53 -6.23 -9.22 -2.47
N ARG A 54 -7.00 -10.28 -2.75
CA ARG A 54 -8.14 -10.65 -1.90
C ARG A 54 -7.65 -11.21 -0.57
N GLU A 55 -6.70 -12.14 -0.60
CA GLU A 55 -6.22 -12.77 0.62
C GLU A 55 -5.49 -11.77 1.54
N PRO A 56 -4.57 -10.91 1.04
CA PRO A 56 -4.00 -9.81 1.82
C PRO A 56 -5.06 -8.88 2.42
N CYS A 57 -6.05 -8.46 1.63
CA CYS A 57 -7.14 -7.59 2.11
C CYS A 57 -7.95 -8.26 3.21
N ARG A 58 -8.28 -9.54 3.03
CA ARG A 58 -9.03 -10.33 4.02
C ARG A 58 -8.28 -10.43 5.33
N ARG A 59 -6.99 -10.79 5.29
CA ARG A 59 -6.16 -10.91 6.51
C ARG A 59 -6.07 -9.59 7.25
N LEU A 60 -5.80 -8.50 6.54
CA LEU A 60 -5.70 -7.18 7.16
C LEU A 60 -7.04 -6.71 7.75
N ALA A 61 -8.16 -6.94 7.05
CA ALA A 61 -9.49 -6.61 7.55
C ALA A 61 -9.85 -7.41 8.80
N MET A 62 -9.44 -8.67 8.86
CA MET A 62 -9.58 -9.53 10.03
C MET A 62 -8.71 -9.08 11.21
N SER A 63 -7.43 -8.79 10.98
CA SER A 63 -6.49 -8.32 12.01
C SER A 63 -6.95 -7.02 12.64
N THR A 64 -7.37 -6.06 11.82
CA THR A 64 -7.80 -4.73 12.29
C THR A 64 -9.23 -4.73 12.82
N GLY A 65 -10.05 -5.72 12.45
CA GLY A 65 -11.49 -5.72 12.66
C GLY A 65 -12.20 -4.57 11.92
N ARG A 66 -11.57 -4.02 10.88
CA ARG A 66 -12.05 -2.84 10.13
C ARG A 66 -12.01 -3.08 8.63
N PRO A 67 -12.83 -2.36 7.84
CA PRO A 67 -12.78 -2.45 6.39
C PRO A 67 -11.43 -2.00 5.81
N VAL A 68 -11.00 -2.67 4.76
CA VAL A 68 -9.74 -2.41 4.03
C VAL A 68 -10.04 -2.20 2.55
N LEU A 69 -9.36 -1.25 1.93
CA LEU A 69 -9.31 -1.04 0.49
C LEU A 69 -7.85 -1.13 0.05
N ALA A 70 -7.55 -1.89 -0.99
CA ALA A 70 -6.24 -1.91 -1.60
C ALA A 70 -6.31 -1.70 -3.11
N ALA A 71 -5.29 -1.06 -3.67
CA ALA A 71 -5.14 -0.80 -5.08
C ALA A 71 -3.71 -1.15 -5.52
N GLN A 72 -3.53 -2.13 -6.40
CA GLN A 72 -2.24 -2.41 -7.03
C GLN A 72 -2.16 -1.64 -8.35
N VAL A 73 -1.25 -0.69 -8.44
CA VAL A 73 -1.07 0.21 -9.59
C VAL A 73 0.15 -0.21 -10.40
N PHE A 74 0.03 -0.16 -11.72
CA PHE A 74 1.09 -0.48 -12.68
C PHE A 74 1.33 0.71 -13.60
N ASP A 75 2.53 1.27 -13.49
CA ASP A 75 3.05 2.42 -14.25
C ASP A 75 2.08 3.61 -14.37
N SER A 76 1.25 3.85 -13.35
CA SER A 76 0.16 4.85 -13.37
C SER A 76 -0.92 4.65 -14.44
N ASP A 77 -0.83 3.62 -15.27
CA ASP A 77 -1.84 3.36 -16.29
C ASP A 77 -3.01 2.60 -15.67
N ARG A 78 -2.75 1.42 -15.09
CA ARG A 78 -3.81 0.51 -14.61
C ARG A 78 -3.75 0.29 -13.11
N ALA A 79 -4.91 0.05 -12.51
CA ALA A 79 -5.03 -0.38 -11.12
C ALA A 79 -5.97 -1.58 -10.97
N LEU A 80 -5.58 -2.53 -10.12
CA LEU A 80 -6.45 -3.57 -9.58
C LEU A 80 -6.93 -3.14 -8.19
N LEU A 81 -8.24 -3.07 -7.98
CA LEU A 81 -8.86 -2.67 -6.72
C LEU A 81 -9.42 -3.89 -6.01
N CYS A 82 -9.26 -3.95 -4.69
CA CYS A 82 -9.93 -4.93 -3.84
C CYS A 82 -10.41 -4.27 -2.54
N THR A 83 -11.60 -4.64 -2.09
CA THR A 83 -12.14 -4.24 -0.80
C THR A 83 -12.30 -5.47 0.09
N ALA A 84 -12.22 -5.30 1.40
CA ALA A 84 -12.54 -6.35 2.37
C ALA A 84 -13.26 -5.77 3.60
N VAL A 85 -14.18 -6.57 4.14
CA VAL A 85 -14.92 -6.31 5.38
C VAL A 85 -14.99 -7.63 6.16
N GLY A 86 -14.20 -7.74 7.23
CA GLY A 86 -14.04 -8.99 7.97
C GLY A 86 -13.58 -10.13 7.05
N HIS A 87 -14.33 -11.24 7.01
CA HIS A 87 -14.02 -12.39 6.16
C HIS A 87 -14.39 -12.21 4.69
N THR A 88 -15.16 -11.19 4.34
CA THR A 88 -15.70 -10.99 3.00
C THR A 88 -14.79 -10.08 2.20
N THR A 89 -14.41 -10.53 1.00
CA THR A 89 -13.66 -9.73 0.03
C THR A 89 -14.55 -9.36 -1.14
N GLY A 90 -14.49 -8.10 -1.57
CA GLY A 90 -15.03 -7.67 -2.84
C GLY A 90 -14.31 -8.34 -4.01
N LEU A 91 -14.99 -8.40 -5.15
CA LEU A 91 -14.36 -8.83 -6.38
C LEU A 91 -13.26 -7.85 -6.76
N VAL A 92 -12.12 -8.38 -7.19
CA VAL A 92 -11.04 -7.57 -7.75
C VAL A 92 -11.55 -6.91 -9.02
N THR A 93 -11.32 -5.61 -9.19
CA THR A 93 -11.76 -4.85 -10.36
C THR A 93 -10.60 -4.10 -10.97
N CYS A 94 -10.42 -4.21 -12.29
CA CYS A 94 -9.43 -3.43 -13.02
C CYS A 94 -10.06 -2.09 -13.44
N ARG A 95 -9.31 -0.98 -13.42
CA ARG A 95 -9.89 0.33 -13.75
C ARG A 95 -10.15 0.55 -15.25
N TYR A 96 -9.44 -0.14 -16.15
CA TYR A 96 -9.74 -0.10 -17.60
C TYR A 96 -10.84 -1.09 -18.03
N ASP A 97 -11.41 -1.81 -17.08
CA ASP A 97 -12.42 -2.86 -17.25
C ASP A 97 -13.79 -2.35 -17.73
N VAL A 98 -13.96 -1.04 -17.90
CA VAL A 98 -15.28 -0.46 -18.16
C VAL A 98 -15.65 -0.47 -19.64
N LEU A 99 -14.70 -0.37 -20.58
CA LEU A 99 -15.03 -0.32 -22.02
C LEU A 99 -13.98 -0.85 -23.02
N ALA A 100 -12.73 -1.16 -22.63
CA ALA A 100 -11.76 -1.68 -23.59
C ALA A 100 -10.72 -2.61 -22.93
N ALA A 101 -10.43 -3.73 -23.59
CA ALA A 101 -9.31 -4.58 -23.24
C ALA A 101 -8.02 -3.75 -23.30
N CYS A 102 -7.28 -3.72 -22.19
CA CYS A 102 -5.91 -3.23 -22.19
C CYS A 102 -5.12 -4.12 -23.16
N GLY A 103 -4.47 -3.54 -24.16
CA GLY A 103 -3.64 -4.29 -25.11
C GLY A 103 -2.54 -5.03 -24.36
N ASP A 104 -2.65 -6.35 -24.25
CA ASP A 104 -1.60 -7.25 -23.78
C ASP A 104 -0.51 -7.33 -24.86
N GLU A 105 0.49 -6.46 -24.82
CA GLU A 105 1.70 -6.60 -25.66
C GLU A 105 2.82 -7.41 -24.97
N ASP A 106 2.76 -7.61 -23.65
CA ASP A 106 3.81 -8.35 -22.92
C ASP A 106 3.33 -9.73 -22.43
N GLY A 107 3.59 -10.74 -23.26
CA GLY A 107 3.42 -12.14 -22.91
C GLY A 107 4.47 -12.62 -21.90
N ALA A 108 4.03 -12.95 -20.67
CA ALA A 108 4.47 -14.10 -19.85
C ALA A 108 3.97 -14.00 -18.39
N ARG A 109 2.66 -13.79 -18.21
CA ARG A 109 1.83 -14.05 -17.01
C ARG A 109 0.56 -13.25 -17.29
N THR A 110 -0.41 -13.89 -17.94
CA THR A 110 -1.67 -13.24 -18.29
C THR A 110 -2.20 -12.57 -17.03
N PRO A 111 -2.30 -11.23 -17.00
CA PRO A 111 -2.98 -10.54 -15.90
C PRO A 111 -4.37 -11.16 -15.74
N PRO A 112 -5.03 -11.11 -14.57
CA PRO A 112 -6.45 -11.38 -14.55
C PRO A 112 -7.07 -10.45 -15.60
N GLY A 113 -7.62 -11.04 -16.66
CA GLY A 113 -8.23 -10.29 -17.75
C GLY A 113 -9.32 -9.36 -17.20
N ALA A 114 -9.77 -8.41 -18.02
CA ALA A 114 -10.92 -7.57 -17.72
C ALA A 114 -12.01 -8.40 -17.00
N THR A 115 -12.39 -8.02 -15.77
CA THR A 115 -13.36 -8.81 -15.00
C THR A 115 -14.78 -8.67 -15.55
N GLY A 116 -14.99 -7.79 -16.54
CA GLY A 116 -16.24 -7.60 -17.25
C GLY A 116 -17.34 -7.04 -16.35
N ARG A 117 -16.97 -6.43 -15.22
CA ARG A 117 -17.93 -6.00 -14.22
C ARG A 117 -18.62 -4.70 -14.66
N PRO A 118 -19.97 -4.64 -14.64
CA PRO A 118 -20.68 -3.40 -14.87
C PRO A 118 -20.25 -2.31 -13.88
N VAL A 119 -20.11 -1.07 -14.35
CA VAL A 119 -19.78 0.10 -13.50
C VAL A 119 -20.69 0.18 -12.28
N GLY A 120 -21.98 -0.11 -12.46
CA GLY A 120 -22.96 -0.09 -11.38
C GLY A 120 -22.58 -1.02 -10.23
N ASP A 121 -22.05 -2.20 -10.52
CA ASP A 121 -21.67 -3.20 -9.51
C ASP A 121 -20.37 -2.80 -8.79
N VAL A 122 -19.45 -2.17 -9.50
CA VAL A 122 -18.22 -1.63 -8.93
C VAL A 122 -18.55 -0.49 -7.96
N VAL A 123 -19.35 0.48 -8.42
CA VAL A 123 -19.80 1.62 -7.60
C VAL A 123 -20.60 1.12 -6.40
N SER A 124 -21.54 0.18 -6.58
CA SER A 124 -22.33 -0.38 -5.48
C SER A 124 -21.45 -1.08 -4.44
N GLY A 125 -20.46 -1.87 -4.86
CA GLY A 125 -19.51 -2.53 -3.95
C GLY A 125 -18.65 -1.55 -3.16
N LEU A 126 -18.20 -0.47 -3.79
CA LEU A 126 -17.44 0.61 -3.15
C LEU A 126 -18.27 1.39 -2.13
N LEU A 127 -19.54 1.67 -2.45
CA LEU A 127 -20.47 2.31 -1.52
C LEU A 127 -20.82 1.41 -0.34
N ALA A 128 -21.02 0.11 -0.57
CA ALA A 128 -21.24 -0.87 0.50
C ALA A 128 -20.03 -0.96 1.44
N TRP A 129 -18.81 -0.93 0.87
CA TRP A 129 -17.58 -0.86 1.67
C TRP A 129 -17.51 0.42 2.50
N SER A 130 -17.79 1.59 1.90
CA SER A 130 -17.78 2.88 2.61
C SER A 130 -18.82 2.91 3.74
N ALA A 131 -20.02 2.36 3.51
CA ALA A 131 -21.03 2.21 4.55
C ALA A 131 -20.55 1.32 5.70
N ALA A 132 -19.93 0.18 5.41
CA ALA A 132 -19.32 -0.68 6.43
C ALA A 132 -18.16 0.00 7.18
N ALA A 133 -17.46 0.91 6.51
CA ALA A 133 -16.39 1.73 7.07
C ALA A 133 -16.93 2.89 7.93
N GLY A 134 -18.24 3.16 7.88
CA GLY A 134 -18.86 4.31 8.54
C GLY A 134 -18.45 5.64 7.90
N LEU A 135 -18.10 5.64 6.61
CA LEU A 135 -17.66 6.81 5.87
C LEU A 135 -18.82 7.38 5.03
N PRO A 136 -18.92 8.72 4.89
CA PRO A 136 -19.96 9.36 4.10
C PRO A 136 -19.54 9.47 2.62
N ALA A 137 -19.53 8.35 1.89
CA ALA A 137 -19.22 8.39 0.46
C ALA A 137 -20.21 9.25 -0.32
N ASP A 138 -19.71 9.94 -1.35
CA ASP A 138 -20.50 10.61 -2.36
C ASP A 138 -20.68 9.68 -3.58
N PRO A 139 -21.88 9.11 -3.82
CA PRO A 139 -22.13 8.21 -4.94
C PRO A 139 -21.82 8.81 -6.31
N ALA A 140 -22.04 10.11 -6.51
CA ALA A 140 -21.80 10.79 -7.77
C ALA A 140 -20.29 10.97 -7.99
N ALA A 141 -19.56 11.36 -6.95
CA ALA A 141 -18.10 11.45 -7.00
C ALA A 141 -17.45 10.08 -7.23
N VAL A 142 -17.89 9.03 -6.52
CA VAL A 142 -17.37 7.66 -6.70
C VAL A 142 -17.58 7.21 -8.15
N ARG A 143 -18.78 7.40 -8.69
CA ARG A 143 -19.07 7.07 -10.10
C ARG A 143 -18.16 7.84 -11.05
N THR A 144 -18.02 9.15 -10.83
CA THR A 144 -17.18 10.03 -11.67
C THR A 144 -15.73 9.57 -11.68
N VAL A 145 -15.16 9.19 -10.55
CA VAL A 145 -13.77 8.70 -10.46
C VAL A 145 -13.60 7.34 -11.15
N VAL A 146 -14.57 6.44 -10.99
CA VAL A 146 -14.55 5.11 -11.62
C VAL A 146 -14.64 5.21 -13.14
N THR A 147 -15.41 6.16 -13.69
CA THR A 147 -15.58 6.33 -15.14
C THR A 147 -14.68 7.39 -15.77
N GLY A 148 -13.95 8.15 -14.95
CA GLY A 148 -13.14 9.29 -15.39
C GLY A 148 -11.85 8.85 -16.07
N ASP A 149 -11.37 9.70 -16.98
CA ASP A 149 -10.11 9.51 -17.71
C ASP A 149 -8.98 10.28 -17.02
N GLN A 150 -8.27 9.59 -16.14
CA GLN A 150 -7.18 10.10 -15.31
C GLN A 150 -6.27 8.93 -14.97
N LEU A 151 -5.01 9.20 -14.62
CA LEU A 151 -4.05 8.15 -14.25
C LEU A 151 -4.57 7.28 -13.10
N ALA A 152 -4.17 6.02 -13.07
CA ALA A 152 -4.63 5.03 -12.11
C ALA A 152 -4.37 5.42 -10.66
N ASP A 153 -3.17 5.91 -10.35
CA ASP A 153 -2.82 6.38 -9.01
C ASP A 153 -3.61 7.63 -8.61
N ASP A 154 -3.71 8.63 -9.50
CA ASP A 154 -4.51 9.83 -9.27
C ASP A 154 -5.97 9.47 -8.95
N ALA A 155 -6.53 8.49 -9.65
CA ALA A 155 -7.88 8.04 -9.37
C ALA A 155 -8.04 7.25 -8.10
N VAL A 156 -7.03 6.48 -7.68
CA VAL A 156 -7.07 5.82 -6.37
C VAL A 156 -7.16 6.89 -5.29
N PHE A 157 -6.35 7.95 -5.38
CA PHE A 157 -6.42 9.06 -4.42
C PHE A 157 -7.76 9.81 -4.49
N ALA A 158 -8.27 10.11 -5.69
CA ALA A 158 -9.58 10.72 -5.86
C ALA A 158 -10.71 9.82 -5.33
N LEU A 159 -10.59 8.49 -5.50
CA LEU A 159 -11.55 7.51 -5.01
C LEU A 159 -11.57 7.50 -3.49
N VAL A 160 -10.41 7.52 -2.84
CA VAL A 160 -10.33 7.60 -1.37
C VAL A 160 -11.07 8.83 -0.85
N GLY A 161 -10.89 10.00 -1.48
CA GLY A 161 -11.66 11.20 -1.16
C GLY A 161 -13.15 11.02 -1.38
N ALA A 162 -13.56 10.49 -2.54
CA ALA A 162 -14.96 10.25 -2.89
C ALA A 162 -15.65 9.24 -1.95
N LEU A 163 -14.91 8.32 -1.34
CA LEU A 163 -15.40 7.36 -0.37
C LEU A 163 -15.68 7.96 1.02
N GLY A 164 -15.45 9.27 1.20
CA GLY A 164 -15.79 10.01 2.41
C GLY A 164 -14.63 10.27 3.35
N VAL A 165 -13.38 10.06 2.90
CA VAL A 165 -12.20 10.43 3.68
C VAL A 165 -11.97 11.94 3.59
N ALA A 166 -11.95 12.61 4.75
CA ALA A 166 -11.95 14.08 4.85
C ALA A 166 -10.72 14.77 4.24
N GLY A 167 -9.58 14.09 4.17
CA GLY A 167 -8.39 14.61 3.50
C GLY A 167 -7.21 13.64 3.57
N ILE A 168 -6.26 13.82 2.65
CA ILE A 168 -5.01 13.08 2.65
C ILE A 168 -3.97 13.94 3.34
N GLY A 169 -3.59 13.56 4.56
CA GLY A 169 -2.59 14.27 5.35
C GLY A 169 -1.19 14.23 4.72
N ARG A 170 -0.29 15.05 5.27
CA ARG A 170 1.13 15.03 4.87
C ARG A 170 1.74 13.66 5.18
N THR A 171 2.66 13.23 4.33
CA THR A 171 3.50 12.04 4.57
C THR A 171 4.16 12.14 5.93
N LEU A 172 3.90 11.16 6.80
CA LEU A 172 4.55 11.08 8.10
C LEU A 172 5.98 10.55 7.90
N PRO A 173 6.98 11.13 8.60
CA PRO A 173 8.30 10.53 8.67
C PRO A 173 8.17 9.14 9.29
N ARG A 174 8.57 8.12 8.54
CA ARG A 174 8.49 6.73 8.97
C ARG A 174 9.75 6.40 9.78
N ALA A 175 9.58 5.95 11.01
CA ALA A 175 10.64 5.25 11.74
C ALA A 175 10.72 3.83 11.19
N PHE A 176 11.88 3.44 10.70
CA PHE A 176 12.19 2.07 10.34
C PHE A 176 12.94 1.44 11.52
N PRO A 177 12.65 0.18 11.88
CA PRO A 177 13.60 -0.60 12.68
C PRO A 177 14.94 -0.54 11.95
N VAL A 178 16.01 -0.08 12.62
CA VAL A 178 17.35 0.05 12.00
C VAL A 178 17.84 -1.33 11.52
N GLU A 179 17.30 -2.39 12.12
CA GLU A 179 17.56 -3.80 11.83
C GLU A 179 16.87 -4.28 10.55
N SER A 180 15.92 -3.50 10.01
CA SER A 180 15.15 -3.83 8.80
C SER A 180 15.71 -3.13 7.55
N TRP A 181 15.54 -3.73 6.38
CA TRP A 181 15.94 -3.13 5.10
C TRP A 181 15.21 -1.79 4.88
N PRO A 182 15.84 -0.73 4.33
CA PRO A 182 17.18 -0.68 3.73
C PRO A 182 18.31 -0.40 4.74
N PHE A 183 18.01 -0.27 6.03
CA PHE A 183 18.97 0.09 7.06
C PHE A 183 19.64 -1.11 7.73
N SER A 184 19.18 -2.34 7.47
CA SER A 184 19.81 -3.57 7.97
C SER A 184 21.32 -3.69 7.69
N PRO A 185 21.88 -3.17 6.57
CA PRO A 185 23.33 -3.10 6.40
C PRO A 185 23.99 -2.17 7.42
N LEU A 186 23.35 -1.07 7.83
CA LEU A 186 23.87 -0.18 8.87
C LEU A 186 23.92 -0.88 10.23
N SER A 187 22.91 -1.69 10.55
CA SER A 187 22.93 -2.52 11.77
C SER A 187 24.07 -3.54 11.75
N THR A 188 24.31 -4.17 10.60
CA THR A 188 25.46 -5.06 10.39
C THR A 188 26.79 -4.32 10.57
N LEU A 189 26.92 -3.14 9.97
CA LEU A 189 28.12 -2.29 10.12
C LEU A 189 28.33 -1.85 11.57
N ALA A 190 27.28 -1.46 12.28
CA ALA A 190 27.36 -1.09 13.69
C ALA A 190 27.80 -2.28 14.57
N TYR A 191 27.28 -3.48 14.30
CA TYR A 191 27.70 -4.70 14.98
C TYR A 191 29.20 -5.01 14.72
N LEU A 192 29.63 -4.96 13.45
CA LEU A 192 31.03 -5.19 13.08
C LEU A 192 31.98 -4.15 13.69
N ALA A 193 31.57 -2.87 13.70
CA ALA A 193 32.33 -1.80 14.35
C ALA A 193 32.49 -2.04 15.85
N ARG A 194 31.41 -2.46 16.54
CA ARG A 194 31.44 -2.79 17.97
C ARG A 194 32.35 -3.99 18.26
N MET A 195 32.28 -5.04 17.46
CA MET A 195 33.15 -6.22 17.58
C MET A 195 34.62 -5.85 17.38
N SER A 196 34.91 -4.98 16.41
CA SER A 196 36.27 -4.49 16.14
C SER A 196 36.82 -3.66 17.30
N ALA A 197 36.02 -2.75 17.86
CA ALA A 197 36.40 -1.95 19.02
C ALA A 197 36.67 -2.81 20.26
N LEU A 198 35.84 -3.82 20.53
CA LEU A 198 36.06 -4.78 21.61
C LEU A 198 37.33 -5.61 21.40
N GLY A 199 37.63 -5.98 20.15
CA GLY A 199 38.87 -6.65 19.77
C GLY A 199 40.10 -5.80 20.10
N ARG A 200 40.12 -4.52 19.68
CA ARG A 200 41.21 -3.57 19.98
C ARG A 200 41.41 -3.38 21.48
N ALA A 201 40.32 -3.17 22.22
CA ALA A 201 40.37 -2.99 23.67
C ALA A 201 40.95 -4.22 24.40
N ARG A 202 40.68 -5.45 23.92
CA ARG A 202 41.24 -6.68 24.48
C ARG A 202 42.69 -6.92 24.07
N ALA A 203 43.08 -6.50 22.87
CA ALA A 203 44.44 -6.62 22.37
C ALA A 203 45.42 -5.63 23.04
N GLY A 204 44.91 -4.65 23.82
CA GLY A 204 45.73 -3.60 24.40
C GLY A 204 46.30 -2.64 23.36
N GLU A 205 45.74 -2.64 22.14
CA GLU A 205 46.14 -1.74 21.07
C GLU A 205 45.55 -0.35 21.37
N ALA A 206 46.41 0.60 21.72
CA ALA A 206 46.04 2.01 21.72
C ALA A 206 45.64 2.40 20.29
N GLU A 207 44.47 3.02 20.12
CA GLU A 207 44.07 3.53 18.82
C GLU A 207 45.16 4.51 18.34
N PRO A 208 45.74 4.32 17.15
CA PRO A 208 46.60 5.33 16.57
C PRO A 208 45.76 6.59 16.41
N MET A 209 46.20 7.70 17.00
CA MET A 209 45.56 9.00 16.84
C MET A 209 45.26 9.21 15.35
N ALA A 210 43.99 9.43 15.03
CA ALA A 210 43.63 9.76 13.67
C ALA A 210 44.31 11.09 13.32
N SER A 211 44.84 11.22 12.10
CA SER A 211 45.66 12.36 11.69
C SER A 211 44.91 13.71 11.60
N TRP A 212 43.70 13.79 12.14
CA TRP A 212 42.85 14.98 12.19
C TRP A 212 42.54 15.44 13.62
N GLU A 213 43.04 14.73 14.64
CA GLU A 213 43.19 15.22 16.02
C GLU A 213 44.56 15.89 16.22
#